data_AF-A0A976DPK4-F1
#
_entry.id   AF-A0A976DPK4-F1
#
_cell.length_a   1.000
_cell.length_b   1.000
_cell.length_c   1.000
_cell.angle_alpha   90.00
_cell.angle_beta   90.00
_cell.angle_gamma   90.00
#
_symmetry.space_group_name_H-M   'P 1'
#
loop_
_entity.id
_entity.type
_entity.pdbx_description
1 polymer ?
#
loop_
_entity_poly.entity_id
_entity_poly.type
_entity_poly.pdbx_seq_one_letter_code
_entity_poly.pdbx_strand_id
1 'polypeptide(L)'
;MRMDAGLRPYGASLGTVMDALMLRSLQSYMRDTFGLPVWQAICRRSGVTTETFEPMLRYDSGLADRVAQHAADVLGRPVETVWEDMGTYLVTNPGHEGVRRLLRFGGVSFADFLHSLEEMPGRTRLALPDMELPEMQLQELGPDHFTVVCRSRLQGIPRVLVGMLTAMADDYGTLCLIEPEAGGKITIRVLDSAHAAARRFDLALPER
;
A
#
# COMPACT_ATOMS: atom_id res chain seq x y z
N MET A 1 -46.35 -20.05 7.43
CA MET A 1 -45.18 -19.48 8.14
C MET A 1 -44.09 -19.27 7.10
N ARG A 2 -44.10 -18.10 6.45
CA ARG A 2 -43.12 -17.70 5.43
C ARG A 2 -41.91 -17.11 6.16
N MET A 3 -40.72 -17.67 5.92
CA MET A 3 -39.46 -17.04 6.32
C MET A 3 -39.10 -16.01 5.24
N ASP A 4 -39.05 -14.75 5.64
CA ASP A 4 -38.52 -13.66 4.84
C ASP A 4 -37.02 -13.89 4.61
N ALA A 5 -36.69 -14.37 3.40
CA ALA A 5 -35.36 -14.24 2.85
C ALA A 5 -35.15 -12.76 2.53
N GLY A 6 -34.46 -12.05 3.42
CA GLY A 6 -34.05 -10.67 3.19
C GLY A 6 -33.27 -10.56 1.89
N LEU A 7 -33.91 -9.97 0.87
CA LEU A 7 -33.27 -9.54 -0.36
C LEU A 7 -32.10 -8.63 0.01
N ARG A 8 -30.87 -9.06 -0.28
CA ARG A 8 -29.72 -8.17 -0.32
C ARG A 8 -29.96 -7.14 -1.44
N PRO A 9 -29.78 -5.83 -1.20
CA PRO A 9 -29.96 -4.85 -2.25
C PRO A 9 -28.93 -5.09 -3.36
N TYR A 10 -29.42 -4.91 -4.58
CA TYR A 10 -28.77 -5.07 -5.87
C TYR A 10 -27.49 -4.21 -5.97
N GLY A 11 -26.32 -4.83 -6.18
CA GLY A 11 -25.14 -4.14 -6.76
C GLY A 11 -23.79 -4.16 -6.01
N ALA A 12 -23.64 -4.79 -4.85
CA ALA A 12 -22.32 -4.88 -4.20
C ALA A 12 -21.53 -6.08 -4.74
N SER A 13 -20.51 -5.81 -5.58
CA SER A 13 -19.54 -6.83 -6.00
C SER A 13 -18.62 -7.19 -4.83
N LEU A 14 -18.32 -8.48 -4.65
CA LEU A 14 -17.35 -8.93 -3.65
C LEU A 14 -15.96 -8.40 -4.02
N GLY A 15 -15.27 -7.86 -3.02
CA GLY A 15 -13.90 -7.36 -3.14
C GLY A 15 -12.87 -8.46 -3.38
N THR A 16 -11.72 -8.04 -3.87
CA THR A 16 -10.53 -8.86 -4.14
C THR A 16 -9.78 -9.19 -2.84
N VAL A 17 -8.76 -10.05 -2.92
CA VAL A 17 -7.81 -10.24 -1.81
C VAL A 17 -7.05 -8.94 -1.51
N MET A 18 -6.82 -8.11 -2.53
CA MET A 18 -6.15 -6.82 -2.36
C MET A 18 -6.99 -5.83 -1.55
N ASP A 19 -8.32 -5.83 -1.72
CA ASP A 19 -9.24 -5.03 -0.89
C ASP A 19 -9.08 -5.38 0.60
N ALA A 20 -9.04 -6.67 0.92
CA ALA A 20 -8.88 -7.16 2.29
C ALA A 20 -7.51 -6.81 2.88
N LEU A 21 -6.44 -6.92 2.08
CA LEU A 21 -5.09 -6.51 2.49
C LEU A 21 -4.98 -5.00 2.74
N MET A 22 -5.60 -4.18 1.89
CA MET A 22 -5.64 -2.74 2.08
C MET A 22 -6.39 -2.35 3.36
N LEU A 23 -7.54 -2.99 3.64
CA LEU A 23 -8.27 -2.81 4.90
C LEU A 23 -7.45 -3.23 6.12
N ARG A 24 -6.80 -4.39 6.07
CA ARG A 24 -5.94 -4.87 7.16
C ARG A 24 -4.75 -3.94 7.40
N SER A 25 -4.14 -3.46 6.33
CA SER A 25 -2.99 -2.55 6.40
C SER A 25 -3.40 -1.22 7.01
N LEU A 26 -4.55 -0.67 6.58
CA LEU A 26 -5.11 0.57 7.12
C LEU A 26 -5.43 0.43 8.61
N GLN A 27 -6.08 -0.66 9.00
CA GLN A 27 -6.34 -0.95 10.42
C GLN A 27 -5.04 -0.99 11.22
N SER A 28 -4.03 -1.70 10.74
CA SER A 28 -2.77 -1.89 11.46
C SER A 28 -2.04 -0.56 11.61
N TYR A 29 -1.95 0.21 10.52
CA TYR A 29 -1.41 1.57 10.53
C TYR A 29 -2.13 2.47 11.54
N MET A 30 -3.48 2.48 11.51
CA MET A 30 -4.28 3.31 12.41
C MET A 30 -4.07 2.95 13.88
N ARG A 31 -4.05 1.65 14.18
CA ARG A 31 -3.90 1.17 15.55
C ARG A 31 -2.50 1.41 16.09
N ASP A 32 -1.46 1.16 15.30
CA ASP A 32 -0.09 1.29 15.75
C ASP A 32 0.34 2.75 15.88
N THR A 33 -0.19 3.63 15.01
CA THR A 33 0.19 5.05 14.96
C THR A 33 -0.67 5.93 15.86
N PHE A 34 -1.99 5.68 15.90
CA PHE A 34 -2.95 6.55 16.59
C PHE A 34 -3.69 5.86 17.75
N GLY A 35 -3.47 4.56 17.94
CA GLY A 35 -4.06 3.79 19.03
C GLY A 35 -5.48 3.30 18.75
N LEU A 36 -5.93 2.37 19.60
CA LEU A 36 -7.25 1.76 19.53
C LEU A 36 -8.42 2.77 19.57
N PRO A 37 -8.42 3.83 20.42
CA PRO A 37 -9.56 4.75 20.48
C PRO A 37 -9.85 5.46 19.16
N VAL A 38 -8.82 5.84 18.41
CA VAL A 38 -8.95 6.48 17.09
C VAL A 38 -9.52 5.49 16.08
N TRP A 39 -8.99 4.26 16.04
CA TRP A 39 -9.51 3.21 15.17
C TRP A 39 -11.00 2.94 15.40
N GLN A 40 -11.42 2.82 16.67
CA GLN A 40 -12.82 2.60 17.00
C GLN A 40 -13.73 3.77 16.62
N ALA A 41 -13.23 5.01 16.69
CA ALA A 41 -13.97 6.17 16.21
C ALA A 41 -14.21 6.10 14.69
N ILE A 42 -13.20 5.65 13.93
CA ILE A 42 -13.30 5.43 12.47
C ILE A 42 -14.30 4.31 12.15
N CYS A 43 -14.24 3.16 12.83
CA CYS A 43 -15.20 2.06 12.65
C CYS A 43 -16.64 2.52 12.90
N ARG A 44 -16.89 3.25 14.00
CA ARG A 44 -18.22 3.78 14.32
C ARG A 44 -18.75 4.74 13.26
N ARG A 45 -17.91 5.65 12.74
CA ARG A 45 -18.33 6.61 11.69
C ARG A 45 -18.55 5.92 10.34
N SER A 46 -17.75 4.91 10.03
CA SER A 46 -17.87 4.16 8.76
C SER A 46 -19.03 3.17 8.74
N GLY A 47 -19.71 2.95 9.87
CA GLY A 47 -20.80 1.98 9.99
C GLY A 47 -20.34 0.52 9.88
N VAL A 48 -19.03 0.26 9.97
CA VAL A 48 -18.49 -1.09 9.94
C VAL A 48 -18.71 -1.75 11.29
N THR A 49 -19.32 -2.93 11.29
CA THR A 49 -19.65 -3.70 12.51
C THR A 49 -18.48 -4.48 13.08
N THR A 50 -17.40 -4.62 12.30
CA THR A 50 -16.19 -5.35 12.64
C THR A 50 -15.02 -4.39 12.82
N GLU A 51 -14.33 -4.49 13.97
CA GLU A 51 -13.13 -3.70 14.26
C GLU A 51 -11.82 -4.45 13.89
N THR A 52 -11.93 -5.66 13.33
CA THR A 52 -10.80 -6.49 12.90
C THR A 52 -11.02 -7.10 11.52
N PHE A 53 -10.27 -6.62 10.53
CA PHE A 53 -10.27 -7.15 9.18
C PHE A 53 -9.31 -8.34 9.06
N GLU A 54 -9.66 -9.36 8.28
CA GLU A 54 -8.81 -10.54 8.04
C GLU A 54 -8.43 -10.62 6.55
N PRO A 55 -7.13 -10.74 6.21
CA PRO A 55 -6.65 -10.72 4.82
C PRO A 55 -7.30 -11.72 3.86
N MET A 56 -7.77 -12.86 4.37
CA MET A 56 -8.35 -13.95 3.58
C MET A 56 -9.89 -13.92 3.54
N LEU A 57 -10.52 -12.93 4.17
CA LEU A 57 -11.96 -12.72 4.08
C LEU A 57 -12.30 -11.74 2.96
N ARG A 58 -13.50 -11.90 2.39
CA ARG A 58 -13.99 -11.03 1.33
C ARG A 58 -14.86 -9.94 1.94
N TYR A 59 -14.57 -8.70 1.56
CA TYR A 59 -15.31 -7.51 1.96
C TYR A 59 -15.97 -6.86 0.76
N ASP A 60 -16.91 -5.96 0.97
CA ASP A 60 -17.54 -5.21 -0.12
C ASP A 60 -16.49 -4.41 -0.88
N SER A 61 -16.58 -4.42 -2.21
CA SER A 61 -15.69 -3.61 -3.05
C SER A 61 -15.75 -2.12 -2.65
N GLY A 62 -14.57 -1.48 -2.63
CA GLY A 62 -14.42 -0.08 -2.24
C GLY A 62 -14.61 0.19 -0.74
N LEU A 63 -14.78 -0.84 0.11
CA LEU A 63 -14.83 -0.63 1.56
C LEU A 63 -13.52 -0.02 2.08
N ALA A 64 -12.37 -0.43 1.53
CA ALA A 64 -11.07 0.15 1.86
C ALA A 64 -11.04 1.68 1.65
N ASP A 65 -11.48 2.15 0.49
CA ASP A 65 -11.54 3.57 0.15
C ASP A 65 -12.51 4.33 1.07
N ARG A 66 -13.69 3.77 1.37
CA ARG A 66 -14.65 4.38 2.31
C ARG A 66 -14.09 4.50 3.73
N VAL A 67 -13.47 3.44 4.26
CA VAL A 67 -12.87 3.46 5.61
C VAL A 67 -11.72 4.45 5.67
N ALA A 68 -10.89 4.53 4.63
CA ALA A 68 -9.82 5.52 4.55
C ALA A 68 -10.34 6.96 4.51
N GLN A 69 -11.43 7.22 3.79
CA GLN A 69 -12.06 8.54 3.81
C GLN A 69 -12.51 8.92 5.22
N HIS A 70 -13.12 8.01 5.97
CA HIS A 70 -13.48 8.27 7.36
C HIS A 70 -12.26 8.47 8.27
N ALA A 71 -11.16 7.76 8.00
CA ALA A 71 -9.90 8.00 8.70
C ALA A 71 -9.37 9.41 8.42
N ALA A 72 -9.39 9.83 7.15
CA ALA A 72 -9.01 11.18 6.72
C ALA A 72 -9.83 12.26 7.44
N ASP A 73 -11.15 12.09 7.50
CA ASP A 73 -12.06 13.00 8.20
C ASP A 73 -11.77 13.08 9.71
N VAL A 74 -11.48 11.95 10.36
CA VAL A 74 -11.17 11.88 11.79
C VAL A 74 -9.82 12.53 12.10
N LEU A 75 -8.84 12.34 11.22
CA LEU A 75 -7.48 12.89 11.38
C LEU A 75 -7.39 14.35 10.93
N GLY A 76 -8.35 14.86 10.16
CA GLY A 76 -8.34 16.21 9.61
C GLY A 76 -7.26 16.41 8.52
N ARG A 77 -7.02 15.37 7.71
CA ARG A 77 -5.97 15.36 6.67
C ARG A 77 -6.54 14.82 5.35
N PRO A 78 -5.94 15.12 4.19
CA PRO A 78 -6.35 14.52 2.92
C PRO A 78 -6.25 12.99 2.95
N VAL A 79 -7.16 12.30 2.25
CA VAL A 79 -7.16 10.82 2.18
C VAL A 79 -5.93 10.28 1.47
N GLU A 80 -5.37 11.05 0.54
CA GLU A 80 -4.12 10.77 -0.16
C GLU A 80 -2.97 10.64 0.84
N THR A 81 -2.88 11.57 1.79
CA THR A 81 -1.86 11.54 2.85
C THR A 81 -2.02 10.33 3.77
N VAL A 82 -3.26 9.91 4.06
CA VAL A 82 -3.50 8.68 4.83
C VAL A 82 -2.93 7.45 4.12
N TRP A 83 -3.12 7.36 2.81
CA TRP A 83 -2.59 6.26 2.00
C TRP A 83 -1.06 6.31 1.84
N GLU A 84 -0.51 7.50 1.63
CA GLU A 84 0.95 7.73 1.55
C GLU A 84 1.63 7.38 2.89
N ASP A 85 1.08 7.83 4.02
CA ASP A 85 1.60 7.48 5.35
C ASP A 85 1.49 5.97 5.62
N MET A 86 0.37 5.33 5.23
CA MET A 86 0.22 3.89 5.33
C MET A 86 1.26 3.14 4.49
N GLY A 87 1.54 3.59 3.26
CA GLY A 87 2.58 3.02 2.40
C GLY A 87 3.97 3.10 3.03
N THR A 88 4.29 4.25 3.63
CA THR A 88 5.53 4.45 4.39
C THR A 88 5.60 3.50 5.59
N TYR A 89 4.50 3.38 6.35
CA TYR A 89 4.37 2.50 7.50
C TYR A 89 4.60 1.02 7.14
N LEU A 90 4.10 0.56 5.98
CA LEU A 90 4.28 -0.82 5.53
C LEU A 90 5.76 -1.21 5.33
N VAL A 91 6.61 -0.26 4.96
CA VAL A 91 8.05 -0.48 4.74
C VAL A 91 8.86 -0.27 6.01
N THR A 92 8.47 0.70 6.84
CA THR A 92 9.28 1.16 7.98
C THR A 92 8.97 0.45 9.29
N ASN A 93 7.75 -0.08 9.49
CA ASN A 93 7.37 -0.74 10.72
C ASN A 93 8.11 -2.08 10.89
N PRO A 94 8.81 -2.32 12.03
CA PRO A 94 9.41 -3.62 12.34
C PRO A 94 8.43 -4.80 12.31
N GLY A 95 7.15 -4.57 12.60
CA GLY A 95 6.11 -5.60 12.48
C GLY A 95 5.85 -6.07 11.04
N HIS A 96 6.34 -5.32 10.04
CA HIS A 96 6.15 -5.57 8.61
C HIS A 96 7.47 -5.71 7.85
N GLU A 97 8.58 -6.09 8.50
CA GLU A 97 9.88 -6.24 7.82
C GLU A 97 9.84 -7.16 6.58
N GLY A 98 8.91 -8.11 6.52
CA GLY A 98 8.70 -8.95 5.34
C GLY A 98 8.42 -8.14 4.06
N VAL A 99 7.64 -7.06 4.15
CA VAL A 99 7.33 -6.18 3.01
C VAL A 99 8.60 -5.49 2.53
N ARG A 100 9.34 -4.84 3.45
CA ARG A 100 10.62 -4.20 3.13
C ARG A 100 11.61 -5.19 2.50
N ARG A 101 11.76 -6.40 3.07
CA ARG A 101 12.67 -7.42 2.54
C ARG A 101 12.27 -7.86 1.13
N LEU A 102 10.98 -8.04 0.87
CA LEU A 102 10.46 -8.37 -0.46
C LEU A 102 10.80 -7.29 -1.48
N LEU A 103 10.60 -6.01 -1.13
CA LEU A 103 10.94 -4.89 -2.00
C LEU A 103 12.45 -4.79 -2.23
N ARG A 104 13.27 -5.01 -1.19
CA ARG A 104 14.74 -5.03 -1.30
C ARG A 104 15.31 -6.15 -2.15
N PHE A 105 14.57 -7.25 -2.30
CA PHE A 105 14.92 -8.29 -3.26
C PHE A 105 14.88 -7.77 -4.71
N GLY A 106 14.24 -6.63 -4.96
CA GLY A 106 14.14 -6.00 -6.26
C GLY A 106 15.47 -5.55 -6.86
N GLY A 107 16.50 -5.27 -6.05
CA GLY A 107 17.80 -4.84 -6.58
C GLY A 107 18.74 -4.25 -5.54
N VAL A 108 19.98 -3.99 -5.95
CA VAL A 108 21.04 -3.48 -5.08
C VAL A 108 21.07 -1.96 -4.99
N SER A 109 20.56 -1.26 -6.01
CA SER A 109 20.33 0.19 -6.02
C SER A 109 18.84 0.54 -6.06
N PHE A 110 18.51 1.81 -5.78
CA PHE A 110 17.14 2.29 -5.91
C PHE A 110 16.64 2.19 -7.36
N ALA A 111 17.49 2.48 -8.34
CA ALA A 111 17.15 2.34 -9.76
C ALA A 111 16.84 0.87 -10.13
N ASP A 112 17.66 -0.08 -9.67
CA ASP A 112 17.39 -1.52 -9.90
C ASP A 112 16.04 -1.92 -9.29
N PHE A 113 15.75 -1.43 -8.08
CA PHE A 113 14.46 -1.63 -7.44
C PHE A 113 13.31 -1.08 -8.29
N LEU A 114 13.42 0.15 -8.82
CA LEU A 114 12.40 0.72 -9.71
C LEU A 114 12.17 -0.17 -10.93
N HIS A 115 13.23 -0.62 -11.61
CA HIS A 115 13.13 -1.54 -12.76
C HIS A 115 12.47 -2.87 -12.39
N SER A 116 12.63 -3.31 -11.14
CA SER A 116 12.02 -4.56 -10.67
C SER A 116 10.52 -4.49 -10.42
N LEU A 117 9.93 -3.28 -10.32
CA LEU A 117 8.52 -3.09 -9.98
C LEU A 117 7.58 -3.71 -11.02
N GLU A 118 7.89 -3.60 -12.32
CA GLU A 118 7.06 -4.16 -13.39
C GLU A 118 6.89 -5.69 -13.26
N GLU A 119 7.91 -6.36 -12.73
CA GLU A 119 7.95 -7.82 -12.58
C GLU A 119 7.26 -8.31 -11.30
N MET A 120 7.00 -7.43 -10.33
CA MET A 120 6.43 -7.81 -9.03
C MET A 120 5.07 -8.51 -9.13
N PRO A 121 4.10 -8.06 -9.95
CA PRO A 121 2.82 -8.75 -10.11
C PRO A 121 3.00 -10.19 -10.59
N GLY A 122 3.91 -10.42 -11.54
CA GLY A 122 4.24 -11.75 -12.05
C GLY A 122 4.82 -12.66 -10.97
N ARG A 123 5.83 -12.18 -10.24
CA ARG A 123 6.46 -12.94 -9.13
C ARG A 123 5.47 -13.27 -8.02
N THR A 124 4.61 -12.32 -7.67
CA THR A 124 3.62 -12.50 -6.62
C THR A 124 2.60 -13.57 -6.99
N ARG A 125 2.19 -13.64 -8.26
CA ARG A 125 1.25 -14.66 -8.74
C ARG A 125 1.80 -16.09 -8.65
N LEU A 126 3.12 -16.26 -8.70
CA LEU A 126 3.76 -17.57 -8.50
C LEU A 126 3.62 -18.07 -7.06
N ALA A 127 3.58 -17.16 -6.08
CA ALA A 127 3.42 -17.49 -4.67
C ALA A 127 1.95 -17.48 -4.22
N LEU A 128 1.15 -16.55 -4.76
CA LEU A 128 -0.25 -16.30 -4.42
C LEU A 128 -1.07 -16.12 -5.71
N PRO A 129 -1.53 -17.22 -6.33
CA PRO A 129 -2.20 -17.19 -7.63
C PRO A 129 -3.46 -16.30 -7.69
N ASP A 130 -4.20 -16.22 -6.57
CA ASP A 130 -5.45 -15.45 -6.47
C ASP A 130 -5.24 -13.97 -6.09
N MET A 131 -3.98 -13.50 -6.02
CA MET A 131 -3.66 -12.12 -5.69
C MET A 131 -3.72 -11.22 -6.93
N GLU A 132 -4.64 -10.26 -6.91
CA GLU A 132 -4.75 -9.21 -7.93
C GLU A 132 -3.93 -7.98 -7.50
N LEU A 133 -2.62 -8.00 -7.78
CA LEU A 133 -1.78 -6.81 -7.64
C LEU A 133 -2.05 -5.79 -8.74
N PRO A 134 -1.85 -4.48 -8.47
CA PRO A 134 -1.93 -3.45 -9.50
C PRO A 134 -0.91 -3.70 -10.63
N GLU A 135 -1.29 -3.34 -11.84
CA GLU A 135 -0.35 -3.29 -12.96
C GLU A 135 0.57 -2.08 -12.78
N MET A 136 1.87 -2.30 -12.95
CA MET A 136 2.87 -1.25 -12.87
C MET A 136 3.64 -1.22 -14.18
N GLN A 137 3.85 -0.01 -14.71
CA GLN A 137 4.70 0.24 -15.87
C GLN A 137 5.71 1.30 -15.50
N LEU A 138 7.00 1.01 -15.67
CA LEU A 138 8.10 1.93 -15.49
C LEU A 138 8.55 2.46 -16.85
N GLN A 139 8.72 3.76 -16.94
CA GLN A 139 9.37 4.42 -18.05
C GLN A 139 10.58 5.19 -17.56
N GLU A 140 11.74 4.91 -18.13
CA GLU A 140 12.93 5.73 -17.95
C GLU A 140 12.91 6.88 -18.96
N LEU A 141 12.92 8.11 -18.46
CA LEU A 141 12.96 9.34 -19.24
C LEU A 141 14.40 9.89 -19.37
N GLY A 142 15.33 9.35 -18.59
CA GLY A 142 16.76 9.64 -18.56
C GLY A 142 17.41 8.99 -17.33
N PRO A 143 18.74 9.12 -17.17
CA PRO A 143 19.52 8.36 -16.18
C PRO A 143 19.03 8.44 -14.73
N ASP A 144 18.43 9.57 -14.34
CA ASP A 144 17.95 9.85 -12.99
C ASP A 144 16.47 10.28 -12.98
N HIS A 145 15.74 9.99 -14.05
CA HIS A 145 14.36 10.45 -14.21
C HIS A 145 13.46 9.33 -14.70
N PHE A 146 12.51 8.95 -13.85
CA PHE A 146 11.62 7.83 -14.07
C PHE A 146 10.16 8.27 -13.95
N THR A 147 9.29 7.49 -14.57
CA THR A 147 7.86 7.56 -14.36
C THR A 147 7.33 6.16 -14.09
N VAL A 148 6.56 5.98 -13.03
CA VAL A 148 5.80 4.76 -12.77
C VAL A 148 4.32 5.05 -13.02
N VAL A 149 3.66 4.25 -13.85
CA VAL A 149 2.20 4.27 -14.01
C VAL A 149 1.63 3.07 -13.27
N CYS A 150 0.88 3.33 -12.20
CA CYS A 150 0.20 2.31 -11.41
C CYS A 150 -1.29 2.29 -11.75
N ARG A 151 -1.75 1.19 -12.35
CA ARG A 151 -3.17 0.97 -12.66
C ARG A 151 -3.78 0.00 -11.65
N SER A 152 -4.80 0.48 -10.96
CA SER A 152 -5.53 -0.28 -9.95
C SER A 152 -7.02 0.04 -9.99
N ARG A 153 -7.84 -0.92 -9.56
CA ARG A 153 -9.26 -0.70 -9.27
C ARG A 153 -9.46 0.11 -7.98
N LEU A 154 -8.53 0.01 -7.04
CA LEU A 154 -8.54 0.73 -5.78
C LEU A 154 -7.85 2.08 -5.95
N GLN A 155 -8.57 3.15 -5.64
CA GLN A 155 -8.09 4.52 -5.85
C GLN A 155 -6.92 4.87 -4.93
N GLY A 156 -6.86 4.27 -3.74
CA GLY A 156 -5.75 4.49 -2.80
C GLY A 156 -4.41 3.90 -3.22
N ILE A 157 -4.37 2.87 -4.08
CA ILE A 157 -3.12 2.12 -4.36
C ILE A 157 -1.98 3.01 -4.88
N PRO A 158 -2.17 3.90 -5.88
CA PRO A 158 -1.08 4.76 -6.34
C PRO A 158 -0.49 5.62 -5.22
N ARG A 159 -1.31 6.05 -4.26
CA ARG A 159 -0.87 6.83 -3.09
C ARG A 159 -0.10 5.97 -2.08
N VAL A 160 -0.53 4.73 -1.88
CA VAL A 160 0.26 3.76 -1.10
C VAL A 160 1.63 3.54 -1.75
N LEU A 161 1.68 3.40 -3.07
CA LEU A 161 2.93 3.22 -3.81
C LEU A 161 3.87 4.42 -3.62
N VAL A 162 3.37 5.67 -3.65
CA VAL A 162 4.18 6.86 -3.33
C VAL A 162 4.87 6.71 -1.97
N GLY A 163 4.12 6.39 -0.91
CA GLY A 163 4.68 6.20 0.42
C GLY A 163 5.71 5.07 0.50
N MET A 164 5.44 3.95 -0.18
CA MET A 164 6.39 2.83 -0.26
C MET A 164 7.68 3.23 -1.00
N LEU A 165 7.57 3.97 -2.11
CA LEU A 165 8.71 4.46 -2.88
C LEU A 165 9.54 5.44 -2.05
N THR A 166 8.90 6.35 -1.32
CA THR A 166 9.59 7.30 -0.42
C THR A 166 10.37 6.55 0.65
N ALA A 167 9.74 5.61 1.35
CA ALA A 167 10.40 4.81 2.38
C ALA A 167 11.54 3.96 1.81
N MET A 168 11.39 3.41 0.60
CA MET A 168 12.44 2.63 -0.04
C MET A 168 13.60 3.50 -0.50
N ALA A 169 13.36 4.71 -1.02
CA ALA A 169 14.43 5.64 -1.37
C ALA A 169 15.33 5.93 -0.16
N ASP A 170 14.72 6.26 0.97
CA ASP A 170 15.43 6.43 2.25
C ASP A 170 16.16 5.15 2.66
N ASP A 171 15.54 3.99 2.48
CA ASP A 171 16.16 2.71 2.79
C ASP A 171 17.44 2.51 1.96
N TYR A 172 17.39 2.79 0.65
CA TYR A 172 18.52 2.74 -0.29
C TYR A 172 19.55 3.87 -0.05
N GLY A 173 19.25 4.86 0.79
CA GLY A 173 20.11 6.03 0.99
C GLY A 173 20.07 7.00 -0.20
N THR A 174 19.02 6.94 -1.01
CA THR A 174 18.84 7.75 -2.22
C THR A 174 17.95 8.95 -1.93
N LEU A 175 18.41 10.15 -2.24
CA LEU A 175 17.59 11.35 -2.24
C LEU A 175 16.88 11.47 -3.59
N CYS A 176 15.54 11.48 -3.56
CA CYS A 176 14.74 11.67 -4.76
C CYS A 176 13.51 12.56 -4.49
N LEU A 177 13.02 13.18 -5.55
CA LEU A 177 11.72 13.84 -5.60
C LEU A 177 10.70 12.86 -6.18
N ILE A 178 9.64 12.56 -5.43
CA ILE A 178 8.57 11.64 -5.83
C ILE A 178 7.27 12.43 -5.88
N GLU A 179 6.71 12.56 -7.08
CA GLU A 179 5.56 13.43 -7.36
C GLU A 179 4.42 12.61 -7.97
N PRO A 180 3.33 12.37 -7.22
CA PRO A 180 2.13 11.78 -7.78
C PRO A 180 1.40 12.76 -8.72
N GLU A 181 0.99 12.25 -9.87
CA GLU A 181 0.19 12.93 -10.88
C GLU A 181 -1.18 12.25 -11.04
N ALA A 182 -2.04 12.84 -11.88
CA ALA A 182 -3.33 12.25 -12.23
C ALA A 182 -3.16 10.89 -12.96
N GLY A 183 -4.18 10.03 -12.85
CA GLY A 183 -4.21 8.75 -13.56
C GLY A 183 -3.26 7.68 -13.02
N GLY A 184 -2.80 7.82 -11.77
CA GLY A 184 -1.90 6.84 -11.13
C GLY A 184 -0.46 6.92 -11.60
N LYS A 185 -0.09 7.99 -12.30
CA LYS A 185 1.29 8.28 -12.70
C LYS A 185 2.06 8.87 -11.51
N ILE A 186 3.31 8.46 -11.35
CA ILE A 186 4.24 8.95 -10.32
C ILE A 186 5.55 9.28 -11.01
N THR A 187 5.98 10.53 -10.95
CA THR A 187 7.30 10.94 -11.45
C THR A 187 8.32 10.86 -10.33
N ILE A 188 9.50 10.33 -10.65
CA ILE A 188 10.59 10.11 -9.71
C ILE A 188 11.85 10.73 -10.31
N ARG A 189 12.46 11.67 -9.59
CA ARG A 189 13.74 12.28 -9.97
C ARG A 189 14.77 11.98 -8.90
N VAL A 190 15.79 11.20 -9.24
CA VAL A 190 16.92 10.94 -8.35
C VAL A 190 17.82 12.18 -8.36
N LEU A 191 18.06 12.76 -7.19
CA LEU A 191 18.90 13.94 -7.02
C LEU A 191 20.31 13.55 -6.58
N ASP A 192 20.39 12.50 -5.74
CA ASP A 192 21.65 11.93 -5.26
C ASP A 192 21.41 10.46 -4.90
N SER A 193 22.08 9.55 -5.60
CA SER A 193 21.93 8.09 -5.40
C SER A 193 22.65 7.57 -4.16
N ALA A 194 23.55 8.35 -3.55
CA ALA A 194 24.35 7.99 -2.38
C ALA A 194 24.29 9.07 -1.28
N HIS A 195 23.12 9.71 -1.14
CA HIS A 195 22.88 10.80 -0.19
C HIS A 195 23.12 10.40 1.27
N ALA A 196 22.72 9.18 1.64
CA ALA A 196 22.87 8.63 2.97
C ALA A 196 23.36 7.18 2.92
N ALA A 197 23.87 6.68 4.05
CA ALA A 197 24.22 5.28 4.16
C ALA A 197 22.95 4.42 4.07
N ALA A 198 22.90 3.54 3.07
CA ALA A 198 21.80 2.59 2.91
C ALA A 198 21.62 1.73 4.17
N ARG A 199 20.37 1.47 4.56
CA ARG A 199 20.07 0.55 5.66
C ARG A 199 20.56 -0.84 5.29
N ARG A 200 21.22 -1.51 6.25
CA ARG A 200 21.71 -2.88 6.09
C ARG A 200 20.55 -3.80 5.65
N PHE A 201 20.85 -4.67 4.68
CA PHE A 201 19.93 -5.67 4.17
C PHE A 201 20.56 -7.05 4.30
N ASP A 202 19.82 -7.97 4.91
CA ASP A 202 20.11 -9.39 4.98
C ASP A 202 18.85 -10.15 4.56
N LEU A 203 19.04 -11.19 3.74
CA LEU A 203 17.97 -12.04 3.27
C LEU A 203 17.51 -13.04 4.35
N ALA A 204 18.41 -13.43 5.26
CA ALA A 204 18.08 -14.30 6.36
C ALA A 204 17.33 -13.54 7.45
N LEU A 205 16.39 -14.23 8.12
CA LEU A 205 15.86 -13.75 9.39
C LEU A 205 17.00 -13.72 10.41
N PRO A 206 17.10 -12.68 11.27
CA PRO A 206 18.03 -12.72 12.38
C PRO A 206 17.78 -14.00 13.20
N GLU A 207 18.85 -14.74 13.51
CA GLU A 207 18.73 -15.87 14.43
C GLU A 207 18.12 -15.35 15.76
N ARG A 208 17.05 -16.00 16.21
CA ARG A 208 16.35 -15.67 17.45
C ARG A 208 17.06 -16.24 18.66
#